data_AF-A0A8T5VHA5-F1
#
_entry.id   AF-A0A8T5VHA5-F1
#
_cell.length_a   1.000
_cell.length_b   1.000
_cell.length_c   1.000
_cell.angle_alpha   90.00
_cell.angle_beta   90.00
_cell.angle_gamma   90.00
#
_symmetry.space_group_name_H-M   'P 1'
#
loop_
_entity.id
_entity.type
_entity.pdbx_description
1 polymer ?
#
loop_
_entity_poly.entity_id
_entity_poly.type
_entity_poly.pdbx_seq_one_letter_code
_entity_poly.pdbx_strand_id
1 'polypeptide(L)'
;MRISPSIVPGSERDIYLVLDDFGGRLGRAWTETDEEHTDRETLLSHLMEGQFSNPARIVSFNTGEGWSRDASEDIAEALQQRCAVRGEVPPSLEAFLETHGPGATVQLSLL
;
A
#
# COMPACT_ATOMS: atom_id res chain seq x y z
N MET A 1 6.24 37.53 21.32
CA MET A 1 7.16 36.49 20.81
C MET A 1 6.95 36.38 19.31
N ARG A 2 7.98 36.59 18.50
CA ARG A 2 7.92 36.32 17.05
C ARG A 2 8.31 34.85 16.86
N ILE A 3 7.38 34.03 16.39
CA ILE A 3 7.66 32.64 16.04
C ILE A 3 8.29 32.67 14.64
N SER A 4 9.55 32.28 14.55
CA SER A 4 10.18 32.06 13.25
C SER A 4 9.63 30.77 12.64
N PRO A 5 9.33 30.74 11.34
CA PRO A 5 8.96 29.50 10.66
C PRO A 5 10.10 28.48 10.78
N SER A 6 9.74 27.20 10.90
CA SER A 6 10.73 26.11 10.95
C SER A 6 11.54 26.10 9.66
N ILE A 7 12.88 26.05 9.79
CA ILE A 7 13.79 25.87 8.65
C ILE A 7 13.99 24.39 8.29
N VAL A 8 13.43 23.49 9.11
CA VAL A 8 13.43 22.05 8.85
C VAL A 8 12.49 21.85 7.64
N PRO A 9 12.97 21.30 6.51
CA PRO A 9 12.08 20.83 5.47
C PRO A 9 10.99 19.97 6.12
N GLY A 10 9.71 20.17 5.79
CA GLY A 10 8.66 19.28 6.29
C GLY A 10 9.11 17.83 6.09
N SER A 11 8.95 16.96 7.10
CA SER A 11 9.42 15.58 7.00
C SER A 11 8.88 14.99 5.70
N GLU A 12 9.76 14.64 4.77
CA GLU A 12 9.32 14.00 3.54
C GLU A 12 8.61 12.72 3.94
N ARG A 13 7.30 12.70 3.70
CA ARG A 13 6.41 11.62 4.12
C ARG A 13 6.64 10.46 3.16
N ASP A 14 6.58 9.25 3.68
CA ASP A 14 6.55 8.07 2.82
C ASP A 14 5.29 8.12 1.94
N ILE A 15 5.51 8.06 0.64
CA ILE A 15 4.48 8.05 -0.40
C ILE A 15 4.26 6.61 -0.83
N TYR A 16 3.00 6.19 -0.89
CA TYR A 16 2.60 4.85 -1.31
C TYR A 16 1.79 4.93 -2.60
N LEU A 17 2.18 4.11 -3.58
CA LEU A 17 1.47 3.96 -4.85
C LEU A 17 0.98 2.51 -5.00
N VAL A 18 -0.19 2.37 -5.60
CA VAL A 18 -0.82 1.07 -5.84
C VAL A 18 -0.81 0.77 -7.33
N LEU A 19 -0.19 -0.35 -7.70
CA LEU A 19 -0.36 -0.99 -8.98
C LEU A 19 -1.63 -1.83 -8.90
N ASP A 20 -2.67 -1.40 -9.59
CA ASP A 20 -3.96 -2.07 -9.63
C ASP A 20 -4.10 -2.92 -10.89
N ASP A 21 -4.80 -4.05 -10.81
CA ASP A 21 -5.09 -4.93 -11.93
C ASP A 21 -6.56 -4.84 -12.37
N PHE A 22 -6.77 -4.29 -13.57
CA PHE A 22 -8.09 -4.10 -14.16
C PHE A 22 -8.50 -5.28 -15.08
N GLY A 23 -7.76 -6.39 -15.01
CA GLY A 23 -8.02 -7.64 -15.73
C GLY A 23 -7.46 -7.67 -17.17
N GLY A 24 -7.52 -8.83 -17.81
CA GLY A 24 -6.73 -9.13 -19.02
C GLY A 24 -6.89 -8.19 -20.23
N ARG A 25 -8.00 -7.44 -20.35
CA ARG A 25 -8.18 -6.46 -21.44
C ARG A 25 -7.56 -5.10 -21.14
N LEU A 26 -7.59 -4.67 -19.88
CA LEU A 26 -7.13 -3.34 -19.44
C LEU A 26 -5.71 -3.39 -18.85
N GLY A 27 -5.30 -4.57 -18.37
CA GLY A 27 -3.99 -4.79 -17.77
C GLY A 27 -3.85 -4.11 -16.42
N ARG A 28 -2.62 -3.74 -16.08
CA ARG A 28 -2.26 -3.14 -14.79
C ARG A 28 -1.81 -1.70 -14.97
N ALA A 29 -2.18 -0.83 -14.03
CA ALA A 29 -1.75 0.56 -14.02
C ALA A 29 -1.52 1.07 -12.59
N TRP A 30 -0.61 2.04 -12.46
CA TRP A 30 -0.47 2.81 -11.23
C TRP A 30 -1.67 3.73 -11.10
N THR A 31 -2.42 3.57 -10.02
CA THR A 31 -3.66 4.32 -9.81
C THR A 31 -3.35 5.77 -9.50
N GLU A 32 -4.15 6.69 -10.06
CA GLU A 32 -4.08 8.10 -9.69
C GLU A 32 -4.44 8.25 -8.20
N THR A 33 -3.55 8.86 -7.44
CA THR A 33 -3.72 9.11 -6.02
C THR A 33 -3.48 10.58 -5.76
N ASP A 34 -4.42 11.22 -5.06
CA ASP A 34 -4.27 12.59 -4.59
C ASP A 34 -3.04 12.70 -3.66
N GLU A 35 -2.27 13.78 -3.80
CA GLU A 35 -1.00 14.02 -3.07
C GLU A 35 -1.17 13.92 -1.55
N GLU A 36 -2.31 14.37 -1.00
CA GLU A 36 -2.56 14.36 0.45
C GLU A 36 -2.93 12.95 0.95
N HIS A 37 -3.29 12.04 0.04
CA HIS A 37 -3.81 10.70 0.32
C HIS A 37 -2.80 9.58 0.07
N THR A 38 -1.54 9.90 -0.18
CA THR A 38 -0.50 8.90 -0.49
C THR A 38 0.15 8.27 0.73
N ASP A 39 -0.35 8.49 1.93
CA ASP A 39 0.27 7.96 3.13
C ASP A 39 -0.25 6.60 3.55
N ARG A 40 0.50 5.97 4.45
CA ARG A 40 0.21 4.62 4.92
C ARG A 40 -1.22 4.46 5.45
N GLU A 41 -1.72 5.37 6.29
CA GLU A 41 -3.03 5.15 6.90
C GLU A 41 -4.17 5.48 5.94
N THR A 42 -4.03 6.54 5.14
CA THR A 42 -5.02 6.85 4.12
C THR A 42 -5.11 5.74 3.08
N LEU A 43 -3.96 5.19 2.65
CA LEU A 43 -3.89 4.03 1.77
C LEU A 43 -4.64 2.82 2.38
N LEU A 44 -4.37 2.48 3.64
CA LEU A 44 -4.98 1.33 4.29
C LEU A 44 -6.50 1.50 4.40
N SER A 45 -6.97 2.72 4.66
CA SER A 45 -8.39 3.05 4.67
C SER A 45 -9.01 2.86 3.28
N HIS A 46 -8.40 3.42 2.22
CA HIS A 46 -8.87 3.28 0.84
C HIS A 46 -8.91 1.83 0.35
N LEU A 47 -7.91 1.03 0.72
CA LEU A 47 -7.88 -0.42 0.45
C LEU A 47 -9.04 -1.13 1.14
N MET A 48 -9.30 -0.83 2.42
CA MET A 48 -10.40 -1.42 3.19
C MET A 48 -11.79 -0.97 2.71
N GLU A 49 -11.88 0.20 2.09
CA GLU A 49 -13.08 0.75 1.46
C GLU A 49 -13.33 0.22 0.04
N GLY A 50 -12.36 -0.52 -0.53
CA GLY A 50 -12.47 -1.07 -1.87
C GLY A 50 -12.31 -0.03 -2.98
N GLN A 51 -11.54 1.04 -2.75
CA GLN A 51 -11.27 2.07 -3.78
C GLN A 51 -10.34 1.56 -4.91
N PHE A 52 -9.76 0.38 -4.75
CA PHE A 52 -8.95 -0.31 -5.76
C PHE A 52 -9.63 -1.60 -6.20
N SER A 53 -9.45 -1.97 -7.46
CA SER A 53 -10.15 -3.07 -8.12
C SER A 53 -9.58 -4.44 -7.70
N ASN A 54 -8.26 -4.61 -7.83
CA ASN A 54 -7.49 -5.79 -7.48
C ASN A 54 -6.00 -5.39 -7.31
N PRO A 55 -5.63 -4.81 -6.15
CA PRO A 55 -4.26 -4.40 -5.89
C PRO A 55 -3.27 -5.54 -6.12
N ALA A 56 -2.28 -5.31 -6.98
CA ALA A 56 -1.28 -6.32 -7.33
C ALA A 56 0.06 -6.07 -6.62
N ARG A 57 0.41 -4.79 -6.42
CA ARG A 57 1.66 -4.38 -5.77
C ARG A 57 1.49 -3.00 -5.13
N ILE A 58 2.15 -2.80 -4.00
CA ILE A 58 2.26 -1.50 -3.35
C ILE A 58 3.72 -1.13 -3.26
N VAL A 59 4.09 0.03 -3.79
CA VAL A 59 5.45 0.56 -3.69
C VAL A 59 5.42 1.76 -2.77
N SER A 60 6.35 1.80 -1.82
CA SER A 60 6.60 2.99 -1.01
C SER A 60 7.91 3.65 -1.43
N PHE A 61 7.96 4.97 -1.35
CA PHE A 61 9.19 5.72 -1.57
C PHE A 61 9.25 6.97 -0.71
N ASN A 62 10.46 7.44 -0.46
CA ASN A 62 10.74 8.67 0.24
C ASN A 62 11.87 9.39 -0.52
N THR A 63 11.55 10.51 -1.15
CA THR A 63 12.50 11.27 -1.98
C THR A 63 13.56 11.98 -1.15
N GLY A 64 13.24 12.36 0.09
CA GLY A 64 14.12 13.11 0.98
C GLY A 64 15.15 12.20 1.64
N GLU A 65 14.78 10.96 1.89
CA GLU A 65 15.68 9.91 2.38
C GLU A 65 16.32 9.10 1.25
N GLY A 66 15.88 9.29 0.00
CA GLY A 66 16.50 8.70 -1.19
C GLY A 66 16.26 7.20 -1.35
N TRP A 67 15.11 6.68 -0.92
CA TRP A 67 14.80 5.26 -1.04
C TRP A 67 13.44 4.98 -1.69
N SER A 68 13.31 3.79 -2.27
CA SER A 68 12.05 3.18 -2.70
C SER A 68 12.11 1.68 -2.42
N ARG A 69 10.97 1.07 -2.11
CA ARG A 69 10.85 -0.36 -1.81
C ARG A 69 9.48 -0.91 -2.17
N ASP A 70 9.42 -2.21 -2.41
CA ASP A 70 8.15 -2.94 -2.43
C ASP A 70 7.63 -3.04 -0.98
N ALA A 71 6.42 -2.55 -0.74
CA ALA A 71 5.78 -2.49 0.58
C ALA A 71 4.57 -3.44 0.66
N SER A 72 4.41 -4.35 -0.32
CA SER A 72 3.22 -5.19 -0.41
C SER A 72 3.01 -6.08 0.81
N GLU A 73 4.07 -6.73 1.31
CA GLU A 73 4.03 -7.58 2.53
C GLU A 73 3.68 -6.76 3.78
N ASP A 74 4.37 -5.63 3.99
CA ASP A 74 4.15 -4.72 5.13
C ASP A 74 2.70 -4.21 5.19
N ILE A 75 2.08 -3.99 4.03
CA ILE A 75 0.69 -3.54 3.92
C ILE A 75 -0.28 -4.72 4.05
N ALA A 76 0.03 -5.88 3.49
CA ALA A 76 -0.78 -7.09 3.64
C ALA A 76 -0.92 -7.49 5.12
N GLU A 77 0.17 -7.45 5.89
CA GLU A 77 0.13 -7.70 7.33
C GLU A 77 -0.81 -6.72 8.05
N ALA A 78 -0.71 -5.42 7.75
CA ALA A 78 -1.54 -4.39 8.37
C ALA A 78 -3.03 -4.51 7.96
N LEU A 79 -3.31 -4.95 6.73
CA LEU A 79 -4.67 -5.22 6.25
C LEU A 79 -5.27 -6.44 6.93
N GLN A 80 -4.50 -7.53 7.11
CA GLN A 80 -4.99 -8.71 7.83
C GLN A 80 -5.39 -8.40 9.26
N GLN A 81 -4.59 -7.59 9.97
CA GLN A 81 -4.93 -7.13 11.31
C GLN A 81 -6.27 -6.36 11.32
N ARG A 82 -6.47 -5.45 10.35
CA ARG A 82 -7.74 -4.71 10.21
C ARG A 82 -8.92 -5.61 9.84
N CYS A 83 -8.73 -6.56 8.93
CA CYS A 83 -9.75 -7.53 8.54
C CYS A 83 -10.15 -8.43 9.72
N ALA A 84 -9.19 -8.87 10.53
CA ALA A 84 -9.45 -9.65 11.73
C ALA A 84 -10.30 -8.88 12.77
N VAL A 85 -10.05 -7.57 12.91
CA VAL A 85 -10.85 -6.70 13.80
C VAL A 85 -12.24 -6.45 13.24
N ARG A 86 -12.37 -6.21 11.93
CA ARG A 86 -13.66 -5.95 11.26
C ARG A 86 -14.50 -7.23 11.07
N GLY A 87 -13.87 -8.40 11.03
CA GLY A 87 -14.50 -9.68 10.73
C GLY A 87 -14.84 -9.89 9.25
N GLU A 88 -14.24 -9.11 8.36
CA GLU A 88 -14.54 -9.10 6.92
C GLU A 88 -13.28 -8.73 6.12
N VAL A 89 -13.08 -9.42 5.00
CA VAL A 89 -12.07 -9.09 3.98
C VAL A 89 -12.80 -8.51 2.76
N PRO A 90 -12.49 -7.29 2.31
CA PRO A 90 -13.00 -6.77 1.05
C PRO A 90 -12.64 -7.69 -0.13
N PRO A 91 -13.57 -8.00 -1.06
CA PRO A 91 -13.30 -8.92 -2.16
C PRO A 91 -12.10 -8.51 -3.03
N SER A 92 -11.86 -7.21 -3.20
CA SER A 92 -10.70 -6.70 -3.96
C SER A 92 -9.36 -7.02 -3.31
N LEU A 93 -9.32 -7.35 -2.02
CA LEU A 93 -8.09 -7.64 -1.27
C LEU A 93 -7.79 -9.14 -1.15
N GLU A 94 -8.71 -10.04 -1.53
CA GLU A 94 -8.52 -11.49 -1.35
C GLU A 94 -7.24 -11.98 -2.03
N ALA A 95 -7.07 -11.68 -3.33
CA ALA A 95 -5.89 -12.09 -4.09
C ALA A 95 -4.60 -11.42 -3.58
N PHE A 96 -4.68 -10.16 -3.16
CA PHE A 96 -3.54 -9.43 -2.60
C PHE A 96 -3.07 -10.07 -1.28
N LEU A 97 -4.00 -10.40 -0.39
CA LEU A 97 -3.71 -11.04 0.90
C LEU A 97 -3.26 -12.49 0.76
N GLU A 98 -3.77 -13.23 -0.23
CA GLU A 98 -3.29 -14.57 -0.56
C GLU A 98 -1.83 -14.52 -1.04
N THR A 99 -1.48 -13.53 -1.86
CA THR A 99 -0.15 -13.38 -2.45
C THR A 99 0.90 -12.86 -1.46
N HIS A 100 0.54 -11.89 -0.62
CA HIS A 100 1.49 -11.14 0.21
C HIS A 100 1.30 -11.33 1.73
N GLY A 101 0.29 -12.10 2.15
CA GLY A 101 0.04 -12.39 3.55
C GLY A 101 1.02 -13.41 4.16
N PRO A 102 1.11 -13.49 5.51
CA PRO A 102 1.88 -14.51 6.23
C PRO A 102 1.30 -15.90 5.90
N GLY A 103 1.96 -16.60 4.97
CA GLY A 103 1.49 -17.84 4.38
C GLY A 103 1.98 -18.06 2.94
N ALA A 104 2.34 -16.99 2.23
CA ALA A 104 2.91 -17.06 0.87
C ALA A 104 4.34 -17.67 0.83
N THR A 105 5.00 -17.79 1.99
CA THR A 105 6.39 -18.24 2.11
C THR A 105 6.53 -19.69 2.57
N VAL A 106 5.93 -20.66 1.88
CA VAL A 106 6.46 -22.05 1.85
C VAL A 106 6.24 -22.70 0.47
N GLN A 107 6.86 -22.14 -0.56
CA GLN A 107 7.27 -22.96 -1.71
C GLN A 107 8.55 -22.42 -2.35
N LEU A 108 9.61 -22.39 -1.55
CA LEU A 108 10.98 -22.38 -2.09
C LEU A 108 11.22 -23.75 -2.76
N SER A 109 10.89 -23.84 -4.04
CA SER A 109 11.34 -24.93 -4.90
C SER A 109 12.86 -24.78 -5.04
N LEU A 110 13.62 -25.52 -4.23
CA LEU A 110 15.05 -25.72 -4.42
C LEU A 110 15.23 -26.45 -5.76
N LEU A 111 15.72 -25.72 -6.77
CA LEU A 111 16.45 -26.27 -7.90
C LEU A 111 17.93 -25.90 -7.73
#